data_AF-X5J6G9-F1
#
_entry.id   AF-X5J6G9-F1
#
_cell.length_a   1.000
_cell.length_b   1.000
_cell.length_c   1.000
_cell.angle_alpha   90.00
_cell.angle_beta   90.00
_cell.angle_gamma   90.00
#
_symmetry.space_group_name_H-M   'P 1'
#
loop_
_entity.id
_entity.type
_entity.pdbx_description
1 polymer ?
#
loop_
_entity_poly.entity_id
_entity_poly.type
_entity_poly.pdbx_seq_one_letter_code
_entity_poly.pdbx_strand_id
1 'polypeptide(L)'
;VPLSRSEKCIVGTGLERQAALDSGALAIAEHEGKVIYTDTDKIVLSGNGDAIRIPLVMYQRSNKNTCMHQKPQVQRGRCIKRGQ
;
A
#
# COMPACT_ATOMS: atom_id res chain seq x y z
N VAL A 1 6.79 -15.37 -10.03
CA VAL A 1 7.76 -14.54 -9.28
C VAL A 1 7.34 -13.08 -9.39
N PRO A 2 7.46 -12.24 -8.34
CA PRO A 2 7.19 -10.81 -8.43
C PRO A 2 8.29 -10.09 -9.22
N LEU A 3 7.91 -9.13 -10.06
CA LEU A 3 8.81 -8.33 -10.87
C LEU A 3 9.24 -7.07 -10.13
N SER A 4 10.42 -6.51 -10.45
CA SER A 4 10.88 -5.22 -9.90
C SER A 4 9.93 -4.07 -10.25
N ARG A 5 9.35 -4.14 -11.46
CA ARG A 5 8.31 -3.25 -11.97
C ARG A 5 7.11 -4.08 -12.41
N SER A 6 6.07 -4.06 -11.59
CA SER A 6 4.79 -4.67 -11.91
C SER A 6 3.94 -3.72 -12.75
N GLU A 7 3.25 -4.25 -13.74
CA GLU A 7 2.32 -3.49 -14.59
C GLU A 7 0.96 -4.18 -14.57
N LYS A 8 -0.10 -3.38 -14.68
CA LYS A 8 -1.46 -3.93 -14.79
C LYS A 8 -1.66 -4.54 -16.17
N CYS A 9 -2.55 -5.53 -16.26
CA CYS A 9 -2.98 -6.05 -17.55
C CYS A 9 -3.68 -4.95 -18.38
N ILE A 10 -3.53 -5.02 -19.70
CA ILE A 10 -4.24 -4.14 -20.64
C ILE A 10 -5.71 -4.59 -20.77
N VAL A 11 -5.93 -5.90 -20.78
CA VAL A 11 -7.25 -6.53 -20.80
C VAL A 11 -7.40 -7.36 -19.53
N GLY A 12 -8.44 -7.10 -18.76
CA GLY A 12 -8.70 -7.73 -17.46
C GLY A 12 -10.14 -8.19 -17.32
N THR A 13 -10.37 -8.97 -16.27
CA THR A 13 -11.65 -9.55 -15.88
C THR A 13 -12.46 -8.65 -14.95
N GLY A 14 -11.81 -7.71 -14.27
CA GLY A 14 -12.40 -6.86 -13.24
C GLY A 14 -12.23 -7.40 -11.81
N LEU A 15 -11.81 -8.66 -11.65
CA LEU A 15 -11.59 -9.29 -10.34
C LEU A 15 -10.25 -8.90 -9.70
N GLU A 16 -9.34 -8.29 -10.47
CA GLU A 16 -7.95 -8.05 -10.07
C GLU A 16 -7.87 -7.15 -8.84
N ARG A 17 -8.73 -6.14 -8.76
CA ARG A 17 -8.77 -5.21 -7.62
C ARG A 17 -9.16 -5.93 -6.33
N GLN A 18 -10.21 -6.74 -6.37
CA GLN A 18 -10.71 -7.44 -5.19
C GLN A 18 -9.72 -8.52 -4.75
N ALA A 19 -9.20 -9.31 -5.70
CA ALA A 19 -8.16 -10.30 -5.42
C ALA A 19 -6.90 -9.67 -4.80
N ALA A 20 -6.49 -8.47 -5.23
CA ALA A 20 -5.36 -7.76 -4.64
C ALA A 20 -5.64 -7.29 -3.21
N LEU A 21 -6.85 -6.77 -2.93
CA LEU A 21 -7.25 -6.37 -1.57
C LEU A 21 -7.32 -7.59 -0.63
N ASP A 22 -7.95 -8.67 -1.08
CA ASP A 22 -8.15 -9.89 -0.29
C ASP A 22 -6.85 -10.68 -0.08
N SER A 23 -5.82 -10.43 -0.89
CA SER A 23 -4.51 -11.07 -0.74
C SER A 23 -3.79 -10.72 0.56
N GLY A 24 -4.15 -9.61 1.22
CA GLY A 24 -3.45 -9.08 2.40
C GLY A 24 -2.04 -8.55 2.12
N ALA A 25 -1.60 -8.53 0.86
CA ALA A 25 -0.26 -8.06 0.49
C ALA A 25 -0.16 -6.52 0.36
N LEU A 26 -1.29 -5.82 0.36
CA LEU A 26 -1.35 -4.35 0.25
C LEU A 26 -1.37 -3.70 1.64
N ALA A 27 -0.71 -2.55 1.78
CA ALA A 27 -0.90 -1.66 2.92
C ALA A 27 -2.11 -0.76 2.65
N ILE A 28 -3.14 -0.87 3.49
CA ILE A 28 -4.43 -0.17 3.32
C ILE A 28 -4.62 0.78 4.51
N ALA A 29 -5.21 1.95 4.27
CA ALA A 29 -5.58 2.86 5.34
C ALA A 29 -6.81 2.36 6.12
N GLU A 30 -6.62 2.00 7.39
CA GLU A 30 -7.72 1.60 8.29
C GLU A 30 -8.64 2.76 8.67
N HIS A 31 -8.08 3.98 8.67
CA HIS A 31 -8.75 5.21 9.03
C HIS A 31 -8.59 6.25 7.92
N GLU A 32 -9.58 7.14 7.80
CA GLU A 32 -9.46 8.30 6.93
C GLU A 32 -8.52 9.36 7.53
N GLY A 33 -7.86 10.12 6.66
CA GLY A 33 -6.94 11.14 7.10
C GLY A 33 -6.16 11.79 5.96
N LYS A 34 -5.38 12.82 6.29
CA LYS A 34 -4.51 13.52 5.35
C LYS A 34 -3.09 13.01 5.48
N VAL A 35 -2.44 12.68 4.37
CA VAL A 35 -1.03 12.29 4.36
C VAL A 35 -0.17 13.47 4.79
N ILE A 36 0.47 13.36 5.95
CA ILE A 36 1.37 14.41 6.47
C ILE A 36 2.83 14.12 6.13
N TYR A 37 3.19 12.85 6.02
CA TYR A 37 4.55 12.40 5.72
C TYR A 37 4.52 11.06 4.97
N THR A 38 5.49 10.89 4.07
CA THR A 38 5.67 9.65 3.30
C THR A 38 7.16 9.35 3.23
N ASP A 39 7.52 8.16 3.67
CA ASP A 39 8.87 7.61 3.60
C ASP A 39 8.86 6.35 2.73
N THR A 40 10.04 5.79 2.53
CA THR A 40 10.22 4.49 1.92
C THR A 40 9.65 3.35 2.77
N ASP A 41 9.76 3.42 4.10
CA ASP A 41 9.38 2.37 5.04
C ASP A 41 8.05 2.60 5.76
N LYS A 42 7.43 3.79 5.62
CA LYS A 42 6.17 4.13 6.30
C LYS A 42 5.42 5.29 5.66
N ILE A 43 4.12 5.32 5.87
CA ILE A 43 3.22 6.44 5.55
C ILE A 43 2.65 6.97 6.87
N VAL A 44 2.58 8.29 7.03
CA VAL A 44 1.95 8.91 8.21
C VAL A 44 0.75 9.74 7.78
N LEU A 45 -0.40 9.39 8.35
CA LEU A 45 -1.68 10.07 8.17
C LEU A 45 -2.00 10.90 9.42
N SER A 46 -2.64 12.04 9.24
CA SER A 46 -3.31 12.78 10.31
C SER A 46 -4.81 12.60 10.17
N GLY A 47 -5.45 12.06 11.21
CA GLY A 47 -6.89 11.80 11.26
C GLY A 47 -7.40 11.88 12.69
N ASN A 48 -8.57 12.49 12.90
CA ASN A 48 -9.21 12.64 14.22
C ASN A 48 -8.32 13.24 15.33
N GLY A 49 -7.35 14.08 14.97
CA GLY A 49 -6.42 14.71 15.93
C GLY A 49 -5.14 13.91 16.18
N ASP A 50 -5.06 12.65 15.74
CA ASP A 50 -3.92 11.78 15.94
C ASP A 50 -3.10 11.56 14.66
N ALA A 51 -1.83 11.18 14.85
CA ALA A 51 -0.93 10.77 13.77
C ALA A 51 -0.88 9.24 13.69
N ILE A 52 -1.45 8.68 12.63
CA ILE A 52 -1.53 7.24 12.38
C ILE A 52 -0.37 6.84 11.46
N ARG A 53 0.41 5.84 11.88
CA ARG A 53 1.55 5.33 11.11
C ARG A 53 1.19 4.00 10.46
N ILE A 54 1.40 3.91 9.15
CA ILE A 54 1.24 2.70 8.35
C ILE A 54 2.64 2.23 7.93
N PRO A 55 3.21 1.18 8.54
CA PRO A 55 4.50 0.64 8.13
C PRO A 55 4.38 -0.07 6.78
N LEU A 56 5.45 -0.03 5.99
CA LEU A 56 5.56 -0.69 4.70
C LEU A 56 6.59 -1.82 4.78
N VAL A 57 6.30 -2.92 4.09
CA VAL A 57 7.22 -4.05 3.95
C VAL A 57 8.32 -3.71 2.96
N MET A 58 9.58 -3.73 3.39
CA MET A 58 10.74 -3.38 2.57
C MET A 58 11.70 -4.57 2.41
N TYR A 59 11.90 -5.02 1.17
CA TYR A 59 12.87 -6.06 0.79
C TYR A 59 12.81 -7.34 1.64
N GLN A 60 11.60 -7.74 2.05
CA GLN A 60 11.41 -8.93 2.86
C GLN A 60 11.43 -10.20 1.99
N ARG A 61 12.10 -11.25 2.46
CA ARG A 61 12.13 -12.56 1.79
C ARG A 61 10.85 -13.34 2.08
N SER A 62 10.20 -13.85 1.05
CA SER A 62 9.07 -14.79 1.18
C SER A 62 9.53 -16.22 1.47
N ASN A 63 8.59 -17.07 1.90
CA ASN A 63 8.82 -18.51 2.10
C ASN A 63 9.32 -19.22 0.82
N LYS A 64 9.04 -18.66 -0.36
CA LYS A 64 9.50 -19.18 -1.67
C LYS A 64 10.66 -18.36 -2.24
N ASN A 65 11.41 -17.67 -1.39
CA ASN A 65 12.60 -16.87 -1.75
C ASN A 65 12.33 -15.76 -2.77
N THR A 66 11.13 -15.20 -2.81
CA THR A 66 10.82 -14.02 -3.62
C THR A 66 10.87 -12.75 -2.78
N CYS A 67 11.10 -11.60 -3.41
CA CYS A 67 11.09 -10.31 -2.73
C CYS A 67 9.65 -9.81 -2.51
N MET A 68 9.31 -9.47 -1.26
CA MET A 68 8.13 -8.72 -0.87
C MET A 68 8.54 -7.28 -0.59
N HIS A 69 7.98 -6.35 -1.37
CA HIS A 69 8.30 -4.94 -1.26
C HIS A 69 7.07 -4.10 -1.61
N GLN A 70 6.61 -3.30 -0.66
CA GLN A 70 5.50 -2.38 -0.81
C GLN A 70 6.02 -0.99 -1.16
N LYS A 71 5.39 -0.35 -2.15
CA LYS A 71 5.73 1.01 -2.59
C LYS A 71 4.58 1.95 -2.24
N PRO A 72 4.82 3.07 -1.54
CA PRO A 72 3.77 4.05 -1.29
C PRO A 72 3.22 4.61 -2.61
N GLN A 73 1.89 4.65 -2.76
CA GLN A 73 1.21 5.17 -3.96
C GLN A 73 0.60 6.57 -3.74
N VAL A 74 0.85 7.18 -2.58
CA VAL A 74 0.26 8.44 -2.16
C VAL A 74 1.31 9.51 -1.99
N GLN A 75 0.93 10.76 -2.25
CA GLN A 75 1.78 11.92 -2.04
C GLN A 75 1.33 12.69 -0.80
N ARG A 76 2.26 13.43 -0.21
CA ARG A 76 1.99 14.34 0.91
C ARG A 76 0.88 15.33 0.54
N GLY A 77 -0.02 15.58 1.49
CA GLY A 77 -1.15 16.49 1.33
C GLY A 77 -2.42 15.85 0.77
N ARG A 78 -2.37 14.62 0.26
CA ARG A 78 -3.56 13.90 -0.24
C ARG A 78 -4.44 13.44 0.92
N CYS A 79 -5.75 13.59 0.78
CA CYS A 79 -6.73 12.98 1.68
C CYS A 79 -7.03 11.54 1.26
N ILE A 80 -7.00 10.63 2.21
CA ILE A 80 -7.20 9.19 2.03
C ILE A 80 -8.44 8.78 2.80
N LYS A 81 -9.29 7.96 2.18
CA LYS A 81 -10.46 7.38 2.81
C LYS A 81 -10.11 6.04 3.46
N ARG A 82 -10.93 5.61 4.42
CA ARG A 82 -10.86 4.23 4.94
C ARG A 82 -10.97 3.23 3.78
N GLY A 83 -10.08 2.23 3.77
CA GLY A 83 -10.04 1.17 2.75
C GLY A 83 -9.31 1.54 1.45
N GLN A 84 -8.59 2.66 1.43
CA GLN A 84 -7.83 3.15 0.29
C GLN A 84 -6.32 2.95 0.45
#